data_AF-A0A803LV06-F1
#
_entry.id   AF-A0A803LV06-F1
#
_cell.length_a   1.000
_cell.length_b   1.000
_cell.length_c   1.000
_cell.angle_alpha   90.00
_cell.angle_beta   90.00
_cell.angle_gamma   90.00
#
_symmetry.space_group_name_H-M   'P 1'
#
loop_
_entity.id
_entity.type
_entity.pdbx_description
1 polymer ?
#
loop_
_entity_poly.entity_id
_entity_poly.type
_entity_poly.pdbx_seq_one_letter_code
_entity_poly.pdbx_strand_id
1 'polypeptide(L)'
;MAPIASKLYTDDVSLVVLLLDTNPYFWTSSSISFSHFLSHILSFVNSILLLNQLNQVVIIATGHNTCGYIYDSSLSSVSSSISSNQSSDDVKMPAFCSEVLKNLEDFVSNDESLSSVGAANGVGSSLLSGSLSMALCYVQRVFRSGPLHPQPRVPIDSCVIGAQHSAFLQQASYITGGVYLKPQQLDGLFQYLSTVFATDLHSRNFIQLPKPVGVDFRASIPSMEEKELRHPLLPLANHADATITTTTGFVGPTSNDSDKTISSCFGLSARLLVIFLIGVISIWASHEASKGFAITAVNNMKDTPAGEKFTLFFVSNDEAIRLVQSSSTFAAEILFPGDGSIPEKLIAQVDVQLVSHNLTNDHTVAVKSLGQKSKYILFINPLVMEFGDFRYRIRKEIQKGMAEILLFNRQHTAPKTLLAGMVEYISDLAGFGSPKPVFKPRGFSAKCWEEKNSRIVAKFLAYCEKRNEGFVGRLNQEMNRDGWYEKLMDKVLEMPAMHFCVEFHDFMIKNEGMTE
;
A
#
# COMPACT_ATOMS: atom_id res chain seq x y z
N MET A 1 -41.84 12.24 -2.20
CA MET A 1 -40.48 11.64 -2.19
C MET A 1 -39.54 12.66 -1.59
N ALA A 2 -38.74 12.31 -0.58
CA ALA A 2 -37.65 13.18 -0.14
C ALA A 2 -36.51 13.12 -1.19
N PRO A 3 -35.74 14.19 -1.40
CA PRO A 3 -34.54 14.10 -2.22
C PRO A 3 -33.57 13.10 -1.57
N ILE A 4 -33.02 12.19 -2.37
CA ILE A 4 -31.85 11.42 -1.94
C ILE A 4 -30.74 12.45 -1.70
N ALA A 5 -30.20 12.49 -0.48
CA ALA A 5 -29.02 13.30 -0.20
C ALA A 5 -27.87 12.75 -1.05
N SER A 6 -27.55 13.45 -2.14
CA SER A 6 -26.32 13.20 -2.87
C SER A 6 -25.17 13.34 -1.87
N LYS A 7 -24.30 12.33 -1.81
CA LYS A 7 -22.98 12.56 -1.23
C LYS A 7 -22.39 13.77 -1.95
N LEU A 8 -21.94 14.77 -1.20
CA LEU A 8 -20.99 15.73 -1.77
C LEU A 8 -19.76 14.89 -2.12
N TYR A 9 -19.58 14.66 -3.41
CA TYR A 9 -18.28 14.33 -3.97
C TYR A 9 -17.46 15.62 -3.81
N THR A 10 -16.61 15.65 -2.79
CA THR A 10 -15.55 16.65 -2.69
C THR A 10 -14.63 16.48 -3.89
N ASP A 11 -14.19 17.58 -4.50
CA ASP A 11 -13.30 17.53 -5.65
C ASP A 11 -11.98 16.82 -5.28
N ASP A 12 -11.84 15.56 -5.70
CA ASP A 12 -10.76 14.67 -5.25
C ASP A 12 -9.39 15.18 -5.69
N VAL A 13 -8.57 15.55 -4.70
CA VAL A 13 -7.21 16.08 -4.89
C VAL A 13 -6.33 15.01 -5.53
N SER A 14 -5.97 15.20 -6.80
CA SER A 14 -5.17 14.23 -7.55
C SER A 14 -3.68 14.52 -7.45
N LEU A 15 -2.91 13.54 -6.95
CA LEU A 15 -1.44 13.53 -7.01
C LEU A 15 -1.00 12.70 -8.24
N VAL A 16 -0.28 13.32 -9.15
CA VAL A 16 0.31 12.69 -10.34
C VAL A 16 1.83 12.76 -10.26
N VAL A 17 2.49 11.60 -10.23
CA VAL A 17 3.96 11.52 -10.31
C VAL A 17 4.35 11.01 -11.69
N LEU A 18 4.94 11.89 -12.50
CA LEU A 18 5.39 11.59 -13.84
C LEU A 18 6.85 11.11 -13.82
N LEU A 19 7.09 9.90 -14.32
CA LEU A 19 8.43 9.41 -14.63
C LEU A 19 8.78 9.76 -16.07
N LEU A 20 9.79 10.60 -16.27
CA LEU A 20 10.27 11.04 -17.58
C LEU A 20 11.56 10.29 -17.92
N ASP A 21 11.57 9.50 -18.99
CA ASP A 21 12.81 8.89 -19.49
C ASP A 21 13.64 9.93 -20.25
N THR A 22 14.88 10.16 -19.82
CA THR A 22 15.80 11.15 -20.40
C THR A 22 17.05 10.51 -21.01
N ASN A 23 17.04 9.20 -21.25
CA ASN A 23 18.19 8.44 -21.71
C ASN A 23 18.66 8.89 -23.12
N PRO A 24 19.87 9.46 -23.27
CA PRO A 24 20.33 10.05 -24.53
C PRO A 24 20.50 9.00 -25.65
N TYR A 25 20.79 7.74 -25.32
CA TYR A 25 20.91 6.67 -26.31
C TYR A 25 19.58 6.32 -26.98
N PHE A 26 18.45 6.52 -26.28
CA PHE A 26 17.13 6.42 -26.88
C PHE A 26 16.80 7.65 -27.71
N TRP A 27 16.95 8.86 -27.15
CA TRP A 27 16.53 10.10 -27.81
C TRP A 27 17.37 10.52 -29.02
N THR A 28 18.58 9.96 -29.17
CA THR A 28 19.40 10.09 -30.40
C THR A 28 18.97 9.16 -31.53
N SER A 29 18.14 8.14 -31.25
CA SER A 29 17.67 7.14 -32.22
C SER A 29 16.15 7.08 -32.37
N SER A 30 15.40 7.92 -31.65
CA SER A 30 13.93 8.00 -31.69
C SER A 30 13.40 8.77 -32.91
N SER A 31 12.20 8.40 -33.38
CA SER A 31 11.52 9.05 -34.51
C SER A 31 10.86 10.40 -34.17
N ILE A 32 10.68 10.70 -32.88
CA ILE A 32 10.31 12.03 -32.38
C ILE A 32 11.52 12.63 -31.66
N SER A 33 11.76 13.94 -31.81
CA SER A 33 12.83 14.62 -31.07
C SER A 33 12.42 14.83 -29.60
N PHE A 34 13.40 14.81 -28.68
CA PHE A 34 13.15 15.00 -27.25
C PHE A 34 12.42 16.32 -26.95
N SER A 35 12.77 17.40 -27.66
CA SER A 35 12.10 18.71 -27.53
C SER A 35 10.61 18.67 -27.94
N HIS A 36 10.28 17.99 -29.04
CA HIS A 36 8.88 17.85 -29.48
C HIS A 36 8.07 16.92 -28.56
N PHE A 37 8.69 15.84 -28.09
CA PHE A 37 8.12 14.98 -27.04
C PHE A 37 7.84 15.77 -25.76
N LEU A 38 8.82 16.55 -25.29
CA LEU A 38 8.71 17.34 -24.07
C LEU A 38 7.64 18.44 -24.17
N SER A 39 7.43 19.05 -25.35
CA SER A 39 6.36 20.05 -25.53
C SER A 39 4.96 19.45 -25.33
N HIS A 40 4.72 18.21 -25.78
CA HIS A 40 3.49 17.47 -25.49
C HIS A 40 3.35 17.14 -24.00
N ILE A 41 4.44 16.74 -23.35
CA ILE A 41 4.47 16.41 -21.90
C ILE A 41 4.18 17.65 -21.04
N LEU A 42 4.83 18.79 -21.33
CA LEU A 42 4.58 20.06 -20.64
C LEU A 42 3.13 20.54 -20.85
N SER A 43 2.61 20.44 -22.08
CA SER A 43 1.21 20.76 -22.38
C SER A 43 0.23 19.85 -21.60
N PHE A 44 0.54 18.56 -21.50
CA PHE A 44 -0.24 17.58 -20.73
C PHE A 44 -0.22 17.90 -19.23
N VAL A 45 0.96 18.08 -18.62
CA VAL A 45 1.06 18.43 -17.18
C VAL A 45 0.35 19.74 -16.86
N ASN A 46 0.51 20.76 -17.71
CA ASN A 46 -0.20 22.02 -17.58
C ASN A 46 -1.72 21.83 -17.64
N SER A 47 -2.23 20.90 -18.47
CA SER A 47 -3.67 20.57 -18.48
C SER A 47 -4.15 19.91 -17.17
N ILE A 48 -3.34 19.05 -16.53
CA ILE A 48 -3.67 18.44 -15.22
C ILE A 48 -3.75 19.50 -14.12
N LEU A 49 -2.81 20.45 -14.10
CA LEU A 49 -2.78 21.57 -13.16
C LEU A 49 -3.95 22.56 -13.38
N LEU A 50 -4.43 22.70 -14.62
CA LEU A 50 -5.59 23.53 -14.96
C LEU A 50 -6.94 22.87 -14.64
N LEU A 51 -7.03 21.54 -14.52
CA LEU A 51 -8.28 20.83 -14.21
C LEU A 51 -8.77 21.09 -12.78
N ASN A 52 -7.86 21.18 -11.80
CA ASN A 52 -8.17 21.53 -10.42
C ASN A 52 -6.93 22.17 -9.76
N GLN A 53 -7.11 23.33 -9.12
CA GLN A 53 -6.03 24.09 -8.46
C GLN A 53 -5.37 23.34 -7.29
N LEU A 54 -6.02 22.30 -6.77
CA LEU A 54 -5.46 21.43 -5.73
C LEU A 54 -4.62 20.27 -6.29
N ASN A 55 -4.66 20.00 -7.61
CA ASN A 55 -3.91 18.90 -8.20
C ASN A 55 -2.41 19.11 -8.03
N GLN A 56 -1.73 18.07 -7.55
CA GLN A 56 -0.28 18.08 -7.33
C GLN A 56 0.39 17.26 -8.43
N VAL A 57 1.36 17.87 -9.11
CA VAL A 57 2.24 17.18 -10.06
C VAL A 57 3.68 17.21 -9.57
N VAL A 58 4.34 16.06 -9.69
CA VAL A 58 5.76 15.85 -9.45
C VAL A 58 6.37 15.23 -10.70
N ILE A 59 7.54 15.71 -11.15
CA ILE A 59 8.26 15.16 -12.30
C ILE A 59 9.61 14.62 -11.83
N ILE A 60 9.87 13.35 -12.14
CA ILE A 60 11.13 12.66 -11.82
C ILE A 60 11.79 12.22 -13.14
N ALA A 61 12.99 12.73 -13.41
CA ALA A 61 13.80 12.26 -14.53
C ALA A 61 14.41 10.90 -14.23
N THR A 62 14.45 10.06 -15.26
CA THR A 62 15.02 8.72 -15.29
C THR A 62 16.16 8.75 -16.30
N GLY A 63 17.36 9.05 -15.81
CA GLY A 63 18.57 9.11 -16.63
C GLY A 63 19.17 7.74 -16.90
N HIS A 64 20.39 7.75 -17.43
CA HIS A 64 21.20 6.55 -17.59
C HIS A 64 22.00 6.24 -16.32
N ASN A 65 22.57 7.25 -15.66
CA ASN A 65 23.42 7.06 -14.48
C ASN A 65 22.70 7.39 -13.15
N THR A 66 21.69 8.26 -13.20
CA THR A 66 20.97 8.79 -12.03
C THR A 66 19.46 8.93 -12.25
N CYS A 67 18.74 9.25 -11.19
CA CYS A 67 17.34 9.69 -11.22
C CYS A 67 17.18 10.91 -10.31
N GLY A 68 16.37 11.89 -10.69
CA GLY A 68 16.30 13.18 -10.01
C GLY A 68 14.91 13.82 -10.05
N TYR A 69 14.54 14.56 -9.01
CA TYR A 69 13.34 15.40 -9.03
C TYR A 69 13.60 16.63 -9.89
N ILE A 70 12.78 16.84 -10.92
CA ILE A 70 12.84 17.98 -11.83
C ILE A 70 11.84 19.06 -11.41
N TYR A 71 10.70 18.65 -10.84
CA TYR A 71 9.62 19.54 -10.46
C TYR A 71 8.76 18.96 -9.33
N ASP A 72 8.31 19.82 -8.43
CA ASP A 72 7.32 19.51 -7.38
C ASP A 72 6.44 20.75 -7.14
N SER A 73 5.20 20.69 -7.63
CA SER A 73 4.19 21.75 -7.48
C SER A 73 3.94 22.20 -6.03
N SER A 74 4.14 21.33 -5.04
CA SER A 74 3.97 21.71 -3.63
C SER A 74 5.06 22.69 -3.17
N LEU A 75 6.26 22.61 -3.75
CA LEU A 75 7.41 23.47 -3.42
C LEU A 75 7.41 24.78 -4.21
N SER A 76 6.91 24.79 -5.46
CA SER A 76 6.86 26.00 -6.30
C SER A 76 6.03 27.14 -5.69
N SER A 77 5.06 26.82 -4.83
CA SER A 77 4.27 27.82 -4.06
C SER A 77 5.12 28.67 -3.10
N VAL A 78 6.27 28.15 -2.67
CA VAL A 78 7.21 28.83 -1.76
C VAL A 78 8.19 29.70 -2.56
N SER A 79 8.73 29.20 -3.68
CA SER A 79 9.73 29.90 -4.49
C SER A 79 9.17 31.12 -5.22
N SER A 80 7.86 31.15 -5.52
CA SER A 80 7.18 32.32 -6.12
C SER A 80 7.19 33.60 -5.25
N SER A 81 7.66 33.53 -4.00
CA SER A 81 7.75 34.69 -3.10
C SER A 81 9.03 35.54 -3.25
N ILE A 82 10.02 35.10 -4.04
CA ILE A 82 11.39 35.66 -4.03
C ILE A 82 11.81 36.33 -5.36
N SER A 83 11.18 36.01 -6.49
CA SER A 83 11.71 36.30 -7.84
C SER A 83 11.00 37.41 -8.63
N SER A 84 10.46 38.44 -7.97
CA SER A 84 9.90 39.62 -8.66
C SER A 84 10.97 40.68 -9.01
N ASN A 85 11.69 40.49 -10.13
CA ASN A 85 12.24 41.60 -10.96
C ASN A 85 13.01 41.11 -12.20
N GLN A 86 12.31 41.01 -13.34
CA GLN A 86 12.84 41.40 -14.66
C GLN A 86 11.72 41.54 -15.70
N SER A 87 11.93 42.45 -16.65
CA SER A 87 10.97 42.82 -17.69
C SER A 87 11.65 42.76 -19.07
N SER A 88 11.10 41.95 -19.96
CA SER A 88 11.46 41.88 -21.38
C SER A 88 10.26 41.40 -22.16
N ASP A 89 9.88 42.14 -23.21
CA ASP A 89 8.72 41.83 -24.04
C ASP A 89 9.06 40.75 -25.09
N ASP A 90 8.88 39.49 -24.69
CA ASP A 90 8.70 38.36 -25.60
C ASP A 90 7.62 37.43 -25.02
N VAL A 91 7.11 36.48 -25.81
CA VAL A 91 5.94 35.64 -25.46
C VAL A 91 6.19 34.91 -24.15
N LYS A 92 5.53 35.38 -23.08
CA LYS A 92 5.90 35.08 -21.69
C LYS A 92 5.57 33.63 -21.32
N MET A 93 6.53 32.74 -21.57
CA MET A 93 6.49 31.32 -21.22
C MET A 93 6.01 31.12 -19.77
N PRO A 94 5.06 30.20 -19.50
CA PRO A 94 4.62 29.90 -18.15
C PRO A 94 5.79 29.55 -17.23
N ALA A 95 5.81 30.09 -16.02
CA ALA A 95 6.92 29.92 -15.08
C ALA A 95 7.27 28.44 -14.83
N PHE A 96 6.25 27.59 -14.72
CA PHE A 96 6.35 26.13 -14.69
C PHE A 96 7.23 25.55 -15.82
N CYS A 97 6.97 25.93 -17.07
CA CYS A 97 7.73 25.41 -18.21
C CYS A 97 9.21 25.82 -18.15
N SER A 98 9.48 27.06 -17.72
CA SER A 98 10.85 27.58 -17.54
C SER A 98 11.60 26.84 -16.42
N GLU A 99 10.94 26.63 -15.27
CA GLU A 99 11.47 25.87 -14.13
C GLU A 99 11.79 24.41 -14.51
N VAL A 100 10.86 23.71 -15.18
CA VAL A 100 11.07 22.34 -15.66
C VAL A 100 12.20 22.25 -16.68
N LEU A 101 12.21 23.13 -17.69
CA LEU A 101 13.23 23.10 -18.75
C LEU A 101 14.63 23.30 -18.16
N LYS A 102 14.80 24.29 -17.28
CA LYS A 102 16.10 24.54 -16.64
C LYS A 102 16.54 23.39 -15.75
N ASN A 103 15.68 22.90 -14.86
CA ASN A 103 16.03 21.80 -13.95
C ASN A 103 16.34 20.50 -14.71
N LEU A 104 15.74 20.30 -15.89
CA LEU A 104 16.00 19.18 -16.78
C LEU A 104 17.33 19.32 -17.56
N GLU A 105 17.68 20.53 -18.01
CA GLU A 105 18.98 20.86 -18.62
C GLU A 105 20.13 20.69 -17.60
N ASP A 106 19.95 21.23 -16.39
CA ASP A 106 20.84 21.01 -15.25
C ASP A 106 20.99 19.50 -14.95
N PHE A 107 19.88 18.73 -14.92
CA PHE A 107 19.91 17.29 -14.67
C PHE A 107 20.66 16.50 -15.76
N VAL A 108 20.32 16.70 -17.04
CA VAL A 108 20.93 15.95 -18.15
C VAL A 108 22.43 16.22 -18.26
N SER A 109 22.85 17.47 -18.05
CA SER A 109 24.28 17.85 -18.05
C SER A 109 25.06 17.13 -16.94
N ASN A 110 24.45 16.97 -15.76
CA ASN A 110 25.05 16.22 -14.66
C ASN A 110 25.07 14.70 -14.94
N ASP A 111 23.97 14.13 -15.46
CA ASP A 111 23.88 12.70 -15.78
C ASP A 111 24.88 12.29 -16.88
N GLU A 112 25.09 13.13 -17.90
CA GLU A 112 26.11 12.92 -18.93
C GLU A 112 27.52 12.89 -18.33
N SER A 113 27.86 13.85 -17.46
CA SER A 113 29.20 13.97 -16.87
C SER A 113 29.67 12.70 -16.14
N LEU A 114 28.74 11.98 -15.49
CA LEU A 114 29.00 10.74 -14.76
C LEU A 114 29.34 9.55 -15.68
N SER A 115 28.92 9.59 -16.94
CA SER A 115 29.22 8.55 -17.95
C SER A 115 30.71 8.39 -18.21
N SER A 116 31.50 9.45 -17.96
CA SER A 116 32.96 9.47 -18.17
C SER A 116 33.74 8.55 -17.21
N VAL A 117 33.12 8.09 -16.11
CA VAL A 117 33.83 7.45 -14.99
C VAL A 117 33.85 5.91 -15.06
N GLY A 118 33.03 5.26 -15.90
CA GLY A 118 33.16 3.81 -16.08
C GLY A 118 32.01 3.05 -16.75
N ALA A 119 31.65 3.37 -18.00
CA ALA A 119 30.77 2.54 -18.82
C ALA A 119 31.55 1.78 -19.91
N ALA A 120 31.52 0.45 -19.89
CA ALA A 120 31.99 -0.38 -21.02
C ALA A 120 30.89 -0.50 -22.08
N ASN A 121 31.28 -0.60 -23.36
CA ASN A 121 30.40 -0.57 -24.54
C ASN A 121 29.17 -1.51 -24.45
N GLY A 122 28.05 -1.00 -23.97
CA GLY A 122 26.76 -1.66 -23.90
C GLY A 122 25.64 -0.63 -24.03
N VAL A 123 24.51 -1.03 -24.62
CA VAL A 123 23.35 -0.14 -24.79
C VAL A 123 22.73 0.13 -23.42
N GLY A 124 22.91 1.35 -22.92
CA GLY A 124 22.49 1.74 -21.58
C GLY A 124 20.98 1.69 -21.38
N SER A 125 20.51 0.88 -20.43
CA SER A 125 19.12 0.91 -19.96
C SER A 125 18.90 2.07 -18.99
N SER A 126 17.76 2.75 -19.10
CA SER A 126 17.34 3.82 -18.19
C SER A 126 17.03 3.27 -16.79
N LEU A 127 17.31 4.03 -15.72
CA LEU A 127 17.19 3.57 -14.33
C LEU A 127 15.75 3.57 -13.75
N LEU A 128 14.80 3.03 -14.52
CA LEU A 128 13.36 3.03 -14.21
C LEU A 128 13.01 2.47 -12.81
N SER A 129 13.74 1.47 -12.32
CA SER A 129 13.53 0.92 -10.97
C SER A 129 13.90 1.93 -9.87
N GLY A 130 14.88 2.79 -10.10
CA GLY A 130 15.27 3.88 -9.20
C GLY A 130 14.20 4.98 -9.14
N SER A 131 13.78 5.50 -10.29
CA SER A 131 12.76 6.56 -10.35
C SER A 131 11.38 6.08 -9.87
N LEU A 132 10.99 4.83 -10.15
CA LEU A 132 9.79 4.22 -9.57
C LEU A 132 9.88 4.12 -8.04
N SER A 133 11.05 3.74 -7.50
CA SER A 133 11.27 3.68 -6.05
C SER A 133 11.21 5.07 -5.40
N MET A 134 11.73 6.11 -6.06
CA MET A 134 11.60 7.50 -5.63
C MET A 134 10.13 7.95 -5.61
N ALA A 135 9.38 7.66 -6.68
CA ALA A 135 7.95 7.98 -6.77
C ALA A 135 7.12 7.31 -5.66
N LEU A 136 7.29 6.00 -5.45
CA LEU A 136 6.56 5.28 -4.39
C LEU A 136 6.91 5.79 -2.99
N CYS A 137 8.18 6.12 -2.73
CA CYS A 137 8.60 6.76 -1.47
C CYS A 137 8.03 8.18 -1.29
N TYR A 138 7.90 8.96 -2.38
CA TYR A 138 7.26 10.28 -2.35
C TYR A 138 5.76 10.16 -2.03
N VAL A 139 5.05 9.32 -2.79
CA VAL A 139 3.61 9.08 -2.64
C VAL A 139 3.28 8.58 -1.23
N GLN A 140 4.08 7.64 -0.69
CA GLN A 140 3.94 7.16 0.68
C GLN A 140 4.26 8.23 1.74
N ARG A 141 5.11 9.21 1.44
CA ARG A 141 5.34 10.38 2.31
C ARG A 141 4.10 11.27 2.37
N VAL A 142 3.50 11.59 1.21
CA VAL A 142 2.27 12.41 1.14
C VAL A 142 1.13 11.73 1.91
N PHE A 143 0.92 10.43 1.73
CA PHE A 143 -0.12 9.68 2.45
C PHE A 143 0.09 9.59 3.97
N ARG A 144 1.33 9.77 4.47
CA ARG A 144 1.63 9.86 5.91
C ARG A 144 1.45 11.26 6.50
N SER A 145 1.41 12.30 5.66
CA SER A 145 1.25 13.70 6.08
C SER A 145 -0.18 14.23 5.93
N GLY A 146 -0.99 13.61 5.07
CA GLY A 146 -2.40 13.95 4.89
C GLY A 146 -3.35 13.16 5.81
N PRO A 147 -4.66 13.51 5.84
CA PRO A 147 -5.67 12.68 6.48
C PRO A 147 -5.73 11.30 5.80
N LEU A 148 -5.80 10.24 6.62
CA LEU A 148 -5.71 8.84 6.18
C LEU A 148 -6.86 8.43 5.25
N HIS A 149 -6.67 8.59 3.94
CA HIS A 149 -7.63 8.09 2.96
C HIS A 149 -7.59 6.54 2.94
N PRO A 150 -8.74 5.84 3.06
CA PRO A 150 -8.75 4.38 3.16
C PRO A 150 -8.42 3.74 1.81
N GLN A 151 -7.15 3.32 1.67
CA GLN A 151 -6.58 2.59 0.53
C GLN A 151 -6.44 3.41 -0.76
N PRO A 152 -5.42 4.28 -0.86
CA PRO A 152 -4.97 4.78 -2.15
C PRO A 152 -4.41 3.62 -3.00
N ARG A 153 -5.15 3.21 -4.04
CA ARG A 153 -4.56 2.45 -5.14
C ARG A 153 -3.74 3.42 -5.99
N VAL A 154 -2.47 3.10 -6.19
CA VAL A 154 -1.56 3.84 -7.07
C VAL A 154 -1.46 3.06 -8.40
N PRO A 155 -2.25 3.39 -9.44
CA PRO A 155 -2.10 2.77 -10.75
C PRO A 155 -0.76 3.19 -11.36
N ILE A 156 -0.06 2.24 -11.98
CA ILE A 156 1.11 2.55 -12.83
C ILE A 156 0.60 2.64 -14.26
N ASP A 157 0.50 3.86 -14.78
CA ASP A 157 0.19 4.10 -16.18
C ASP A 157 1.48 4.10 -17.01
N SER A 158 1.49 3.38 -18.13
CA SER A 158 2.68 3.17 -18.96
C SER A 158 2.43 3.67 -20.39
N CYS A 159 3.12 4.75 -20.79
CA CYS A 159 3.16 5.22 -22.18
C CYS A 159 4.52 4.89 -22.80
N VAL A 160 4.58 3.90 -23.70
CA VAL A 160 5.83 3.43 -24.32
C VAL A 160 6.02 4.06 -25.70
N ILE A 161 7.06 4.88 -25.84
CA ILE A 161 7.45 5.55 -27.09
C ILE A 161 8.39 4.66 -27.96
N GLY A 162 9.01 3.64 -27.36
CA GLY A 162 10.02 2.80 -28.00
C GLY A 162 9.51 1.84 -29.10
N ALA A 163 10.42 1.43 -29.98
CA ALA A 163 10.12 0.58 -31.14
C ALA A 163 9.54 -0.80 -30.78
N GLN A 164 9.85 -1.35 -29.61
CA GLN A 164 9.32 -2.63 -29.10
C GLN A 164 8.22 -2.43 -28.04
N HIS A 165 7.63 -3.51 -27.51
CA HIS A 165 6.76 -3.47 -26.33
C HIS A 165 7.58 -3.81 -25.08
N SER A 166 7.24 -3.23 -23.93
CA SER A 166 7.85 -3.59 -22.64
C SER A 166 6.91 -4.49 -21.86
N ALA A 167 7.20 -5.80 -21.84
CA ALA A 167 6.43 -6.79 -21.08
C ALA A 167 6.42 -6.44 -19.57
N PHE A 168 7.52 -5.90 -19.04
CA PHE A 168 7.59 -5.44 -17.65
C PHE A 168 6.62 -4.30 -17.34
N LEU A 169 6.56 -3.26 -18.19
CA LEU A 169 5.61 -2.16 -18.01
C LEU A 169 4.16 -2.62 -18.23
N GLN A 170 3.92 -3.54 -19.18
CA GLN A 170 2.61 -4.13 -19.43
C GLN A 170 2.12 -4.96 -18.22
N GLN A 171 3.01 -5.73 -17.59
CA GLN A 171 2.74 -6.42 -16.33
C GLN A 171 2.51 -5.42 -15.17
N ALA A 172 3.35 -4.39 -15.02
CA ALA A 172 3.24 -3.40 -13.94
C ALA A 172 1.91 -2.62 -13.99
N SER A 173 1.49 -2.17 -15.17
CA SER A 173 0.19 -1.54 -15.37
C SER A 173 -0.96 -2.51 -15.09
N TYR A 174 -0.90 -3.74 -15.60
CA TYR A 174 -1.94 -4.75 -15.36
C TYR A 174 -2.11 -5.09 -13.86
N ILE A 175 -1.01 -5.32 -13.14
CA ILE A 175 -1.01 -5.67 -11.71
C ILE A 175 -1.58 -4.54 -10.84
N THR A 176 -1.29 -3.28 -11.20
CA THR A 176 -1.76 -2.11 -10.44
C THR A 176 -3.13 -1.59 -10.88
N GLY A 177 -3.68 -2.09 -11.98
CA GLY A 177 -4.94 -1.61 -12.59
C GLY A 177 -4.79 -0.29 -13.36
N GLY A 178 -3.56 0.06 -13.75
CA GLY A 178 -3.27 1.17 -14.68
C GLY A 178 -3.40 0.75 -16.15
N VAL A 179 -3.21 1.71 -17.05
CA VAL A 179 -3.30 1.51 -18.50
C VAL A 179 -1.91 1.41 -19.12
N TYR A 180 -1.70 0.39 -19.94
CA TYR A 180 -0.54 0.30 -20.84
C TYR A 180 -0.93 0.76 -22.24
N LEU A 181 -0.19 1.74 -22.79
CA LEU A 181 -0.36 2.25 -24.13
C LEU A 181 0.98 2.34 -24.87
N LYS A 182 0.95 2.03 -26.16
CA LYS A 182 1.99 2.40 -27.12
C LYS A 182 1.34 3.18 -28.26
N PRO A 183 1.56 4.51 -28.36
CA PRO A 183 1.03 5.31 -29.46
C PRO A 183 1.57 4.80 -30.81
N GLN A 184 0.71 4.74 -31.84
CA GLN A 184 1.13 4.35 -33.19
C GLN A 184 1.72 5.51 -33.99
N GLN A 185 1.29 6.74 -33.69
CA GLN A 185 1.79 7.98 -34.28
C GLN A 185 2.19 8.94 -33.17
N LEU A 186 3.42 9.44 -33.21
CA LEU A 186 4.00 10.24 -32.13
C LEU A 186 3.66 11.73 -32.23
N ASP A 187 3.34 12.24 -33.43
CA ASP A 187 2.90 13.63 -33.64
C ASP A 187 1.60 13.95 -32.88
N GLY A 188 0.75 12.93 -32.70
CA GLY A 188 -0.49 12.99 -31.93
C GLY A 188 -0.34 12.69 -30.44
N LEU A 189 0.88 12.62 -29.89
CA LEU A 189 1.13 12.15 -28.52
C LEU A 189 0.29 12.88 -27.46
N PHE A 190 0.15 14.20 -27.54
CA PHE A 190 -0.70 14.97 -26.62
C PHE A 190 -2.16 14.47 -26.60
N GLN A 191 -2.73 14.09 -27.75
CA GLN A 191 -4.08 13.54 -27.81
C GLN A 191 -4.19 12.21 -27.05
N TYR A 192 -3.20 11.32 -27.20
CA TYR A 192 -3.14 10.07 -26.42
C TYR A 192 -3.00 10.33 -24.92
N LEU A 193 -2.13 11.28 -24.54
CA LEU A 193 -1.93 11.67 -23.14
C LEU A 193 -3.22 12.20 -22.50
N SER A 194 -3.87 13.19 -23.12
CA SER A 194 -5.11 13.78 -22.62
C SER A 194 -6.32 12.82 -22.66
N THR A 195 -6.42 11.94 -23.65
CA THR A 195 -7.58 11.03 -23.77
C THR A 195 -7.49 9.83 -22.81
N VAL A 196 -6.29 9.33 -22.54
CA VAL A 196 -6.10 8.10 -21.75
C VAL A 196 -5.65 8.40 -20.33
N PHE A 197 -4.64 9.26 -20.15
CA PHE A 197 -3.93 9.40 -18.87
C PHE A 197 -4.38 10.61 -18.04
N ALA A 198 -5.10 11.59 -18.61
CA ALA A 198 -5.72 12.65 -17.82
C ALA A 198 -6.98 12.21 -17.06
N THR A 199 -7.52 11.01 -17.35
CA THR A 199 -8.74 10.52 -16.70
C THR A 199 -8.45 10.03 -15.27
N ASP A 200 -9.17 10.57 -14.30
CA ASP A 200 -9.09 10.19 -12.89
C ASP A 200 -9.66 8.78 -12.64
N LEU A 201 -9.22 8.15 -11.55
CA LEU A 201 -9.57 6.77 -11.15
C LEU A 201 -11.09 6.49 -11.06
N HIS A 202 -11.93 7.49 -10.80
CA HIS A 202 -13.37 7.34 -10.77
C HIS A 202 -13.94 7.39 -12.20
N SER A 203 -13.55 8.37 -13.01
CA SER A 203 -13.96 8.50 -14.42
C SER A 203 -13.57 7.30 -15.29
N ARG A 204 -12.45 6.60 -14.99
CA ARG A 204 -12.04 5.37 -15.71
C ARG A 204 -13.08 4.25 -15.69
N ASN A 205 -14.02 4.26 -14.73
CA ASN A 205 -15.10 3.27 -14.65
C ASN A 205 -16.24 3.53 -15.65
N PHE A 206 -16.30 4.73 -16.24
CA PHE A 206 -17.35 5.18 -17.17
C PHE A 206 -16.84 5.32 -18.62
N ILE A 207 -15.52 5.26 -18.82
CA ILE A 207 -14.85 5.46 -20.11
C ILE A 207 -14.21 4.14 -20.57
N GLN A 208 -14.47 3.71 -21.80
CA GLN A 208 -13.83 2.52 -22.37
C GLN A 208 -12.39 2.83 -22.80
N LEU A 209 -11.46 2.76 -21.85
CA LEU A 209 -10.03 2.93 -22.07
C LEU A 209 -9.42 1.74 -22.84
N PRO A 210 -8.21 1.91 -23.44
CA PRO A 210 -7.50 0.82 -24.10
C PRO A 210 -7.27 -0.37 -23.17
N LYS A 211 -7.90 -1.51 -23.48
CA LYS A 211 -7.73 -2.74 -22.70
C LYS A 211 -6.33 -3.31 -22.94
N PRO A 212 -5.62 -3.77 -21.90
CA PRO A 212 -4.35 -4.46 -22.09
C PRO A 212 -4.59 -5.72 -22.92
N VAL A 213 -3.98 -5.77 -24.10
CA VAL A 213 -3.85 -7.01 -24.88
C VAL A 213 -3.10 -8.02 -24.01
N GLY A 214 -3.45 -9.31 -24.13
CA GLY A 214 -3.06 -10.38 -23.20
C GLY A 214 -1.60 -10.26 -22.73
N VAL A 215 -1.43 -10.11 -21.41
CA VAL A 215 -0.12 -9.97 -20.77
C VAL A 215 0.63 -11.29 -20.90
N ASP A 216 1.86 -11.26 -21.40
CA ASP A 216 2.70 -12.45 -21.43
C ASP A 216 3.25 -12.73 -20.03
N PHE A 217 2.98 -13.93 -19.51
CA PHE A 217 3.43 -14.41 -18.20
C PHE A 217 4.57 -15.43 -18.31
N ARG A 218 5.17 -15.61 -19.50
CA ARG A 218 6.31 -16.53 -19.70
C ARG A 218 7.50 -16.14 -18.82
N ALA A 219 7.93 -17.09 -17.99
CA ALA A 219 9.15 -16.99 -17.22
C ALA A 219 10.37 -17.22 -18.12
N SER A 220 11.15 -16.17 -18.38
CA SER A 220 12.45 -16.27 -19.04
C SER A 220 13.46 -16.92 -18.10
N ILE A 221 13.76 -18.20 -18.33
CA ILE A 221 14.89 -18.87 -17.65
C ILE A 221 16.19 -18.25 -18.19
N PRO A 222 17.05 -17.66 -17.35
CA PRO A 222 18.35 -17.16 -17.78
C PRO A 222 19.28 -18.35 -18.09
N SER A 223 19.41 -18.70 -19.36
CA SER A 223 20.39 -19.69 -19.82
C SER A 223 21.80 -19.19 -19.55
N MET A 224 22.52 -19.83 -18.62
CA MET A 224 23.96 -19.60 -18.47
C MET A 224 24.68 -20.17 -19.71
N GLU A 225 25.45 -19.32 -20.41
CA GLU A 225 26.40 -19.80 -21.42
C GLU A 225 27.56 -20.50 -20.72
N GLU A 226 27.45 -21.83 -20.58
CA GLU A 226 28.49 -22.66 -19.98
C GLU A 226 29.69 -22.80 -20.94
N LYS A 227 30.72 -21.97 -20.74
CA LYS A 227 31.92 -21.97 -21.58
C LYS A 227 32.81 -23.18 -21.30
N GLU A 228 32.85 -24.06 -22.30
CA GLU A 228 33.86 -25.09 -22.57
C GLU A 228 34.34 -25.95 -21.39
N LEU A 229 33.72 -27.11 -21.25
CA LEU A 229 34.42 -28.32 -20.82
C LEU A 229 34.51 -29.30 -22.01
N ARG A 230 35.73 -29.60 -22.48
CA ARG A 230 35.98 -30.66 -23.47
C ARG A 230 37.22 -31.47 -23.09
N HIS A 231 37.05 -32.79 -23.04
CA HIS A 231 37.92 -33.85 -23.59
C HIS A 231 37.56 -35.20 -22.92
N PRO A 232 37.76 -36.35 -23.58
CA PRO A 232 37.15 -36.68 -24.87
C PRO A 232 36.54 -38.09 -24.90
N LEU A 233 35.64 -38.38 -25.84
CA LEU A 233 35.50 -39.69 -26.52
C LEU A 233 34.53 -39.59 -27.73
N LEU A 234 34.63 -40.56 -28.64
CA LEU A 234 33.99 -40.65 -29.97
C LEU A 234 33.20 -41.98 -30.07
N PRO A 235 32.46 -42.30 -31.17
CA PRO A 235 31.72 -41.45 -32.13
C PRO A 235 30.29 -41.99 -32.44
N LEU A 236 29.48 -41.20 -33.17
CA LEU A 236 28.67 -41.56 -34.38
C LEU A 236 27.73 -40.35 -34.67
N ALA A 237 27.88 -39.57 -35.74
CA ALA A 237 27.59 -39.87 -37.16
C ALA A 237 26.12 -39.64 -37.55
N ASN A 238 25.79 -38.46 -38.11
CA ASN A 238 25.46 -38.28 -39.54
C ASN A 238 24.83 -36.91 -39.85
N HIS A 239 25.29 -36.29 -40.96
CA HIS A 239 24.59 -35.41 -41.92
C HIS A 239 23.66 -34.25 -41.44
N ALA A 240 23.71 -33.04 -42.02
CA ALA A 240 24.59 -32.48 -43.06
C ALA A 240 24.48 -30.93 -43.11
N ASP A 241 25.48 -30.28 -43.74
CA ASP A 241 25.45 -29.09 -44.63
C ASP A 241 24.45 -27.94 -44.38
N ALA A 242 24.77 -26.64 -44.47
CA ALA A 242 26.00 -25.84 -44.73
C ALA A 242 25.70 -24.35 -44.31
N THR A 243 26.44 -23.25 -44.56
CA THR A 243 27.53 -22.94 -45.50
C THR A 243 28.46 -21.82 -44.99
N ILE A 244 29.69 -21.83 -45.52
CA ILE A 244 30.79 -20.85 -45.56
C ILE A 244 30.31 -19.42 -45.93
N THR A 245 30.83 -18.32 -45.38
CA THR A 245 32.07 -17.60 -45.78
C THR A 245 32.50 -16.61 -44.66
N THR A 246 33.67 -16.70 -44.02
CA THR A 246 34.96 -16.00 -44.35
C THR A 246 34.82 -14.49 -44.70
N THR A 247 35.70 -13.56 -44.30
CA THR A 247 37.19 -13.64 -44.22
C THR A 247 37.83 -13.01 -42.97
N THR A 248 39.12 -13.32 -42.77
CA THR A 248 40.01 -12.90 -41.68
C THR A 248 40.61 -11.50 -41.82
N GLY A 249 40.97 -10.86 -40.69
CA GLY A 249 41.97 -9.79 -40.60
C GLY A 249 42.82 -9.95 -39.34
N PHE A 250 44.15 -9.95 -39.46
CA PHE A 250 45.09 -10.37 -38.41
C PHE A 250 46.11 -9.24 -38.12
N VAL A 251 46.19 -8.76 -36.88
CA VAL A 251 47.29 -7.91 -36.37
C VAL A 251 47.63 -8.37 -34.94
N GLY A 252 48.91 -8.28 -34.56
CA GLY A 252 49.49 -8.96 -33.40
C GLY A 252 49.26 -8.32 -32.01
N PRO A 253 49.78 -8.95 -30.95
CA PRO A 253 49.44 -8.65 -29.56
C PRO A 253 50.43 -7.71 -28.85
N THR A 254 49.93 -6.86 -27.93
CA THR A 254 50.75 -6.16 -26.93
C THR A 254 50.03 -5.96 -25.59
N SER A 255 50.74 -6.28 -24.51
CA SER A 255 50.68 -5.71 -23.15
C SER A 255 49.43 -5.87 -22.24
N ASN A 256 49.75 -6.21 -20.98
CA ASN A 256 49.03 -5.94 -19.72
C ASN A 256 47.76 -6.76 -19.43
N ASP A 257 47.97 -8.00 -18.98
CA ASP A 257 46.95 -8.92 -18.47
C ASP A 257 46.79 -8.87 -16.92
N SER A 258 47.16 -7.75 -16.29
CA SER A 258 47.18 -7.55 -14.83
C SER A 258 45.91 -6.93 -14.23
N ASP A 259 45.24 -6.04 -14.97
CA ASP A 259 44.21 -5.16 -14.38
C ASP A 259 42.78 -5.71 -14.56
N LYS A 260 42.55 -6.56 -15.57
CA LYS A 260 41.24 -7.19 -15.85
C LYS A 260 40.81 -8.18 -14.76
N THR A 261 41.76 -8.82 -14.10
CA THR A 261 41.56 -9.80 -13.02
C THR A 261 41.06 -9.15 -11.72
N ILE A 262 41.38 -7.87 -11.47
CA ILE A 262 40.91 -7.15 -10.28
C ILE A 262 39.48 -6.60 -10.50
N SER A 263 39.23 -6.00 -11.67
CA SER A 263 37.91 -5.44 -12.04
C SER A 263 36.81 -6.51 -12.06
N SER A 264 37.08 -7.68 -12.64
CA SER A 264 36.12 -8.79 -12.70
C SER A 264 35.77 -9.36 -11.31
N CYS A 265 36.72 -9.39 -10.37
CA CYS A 265 36.46 -9.85 -8.99
C CYS A 265 35.50 -8.91 -8.23
N PHE A 266 35.57 -7.60 -8.44
CA PHE A 266 34.63 -6.65 -7.83
C PHE A 266 33.20 -6.81 -8.35
N GLY A 267 33.02 -7.07 -9.64
CA GLY A 267 31.69 -7.36 -10.21
C GLY A 267 31.06 -8.64 -9.66
N LEU A 268 31.88 -9.68 -9.42
CA LEU A 268 31.44 -10.94 -8.80
C LEU A 268 31.13 -10.77 -7.31
N SER A 269 31.99 -10.12 -6.54
CA SER A 269 31.77 -9.91 -5.10
C SER A 269 30.56 -9.03 -4.82
N ALA A 270 30.33 -7.98 -5.61
CA ALA A 270 29.13 -7.14 -5.50
C ALA A 270 27.84 -7.92 -5.81
N ARG A 271 27.83 -8.80 -6.83
CA ARG A 271 26.67 -9.66 -7.14
C ARG A 271 26.41 -10.68 -6.04
N LEU A 272 27.46 -11.31 -5.51
CA LEU A 272 27.35 -12.23 -4.37
C LEU A 272 26.86 -11.51 -3.10
N LEU A 273 27.30 -10.26 -2.85
CA LEU A 273 26.80 -9.42 -1.76
C LEU A 273 25.31 -9.11 -1.92
N VAL A 274 24.83 -8.77 -3.12
CA VAL A 274 23.41 -8.52 -3.38
C VAL A 274 22.58 -9.80 -3.17
N ILE A 275 23.04 -10.96 -3.66
CA ILE A 275 22.37 -12.25 -3.43
C ILE A 275 22.34 -12.59 -1.93
N PHE A 276 23.44 -12.36 -1.21
CA PHE A 276 23.51 -12.56 0.24
C PHE A 276 22.56 -11.61 0.99
N LEU A 277 22.49 -10.33 0.62
CA LEU A 277 21.57 -9.36 1.20
C LEU A 277 20.10 -9.72 0.91
N ILE A 278 19.77 -10.15 -0.30
CA ILE A 278 18.42 -10.68 -0.63
C ILE A 278 18.14 -11.93 0.21
N GLY A 279 19.11 -12.83 0.39
CA GLY A 279 18.99 -14.00 1.27
C GLY A 279 18.73 -13.62 2.73
N VAL A 280 19.50 -12.67 3.29
CA VAL A 280 19.33 -12.16 4.66
C VAL A 280 18.00 -11.45 4.81
N ILE A 281 17.57 -10.63 3.85
CA ILE A 281 16.25 -9.98 3.85
C ILE A 281 15.12 -11.01 3.76
N SER A 282 15.30 -12.08 2.96
CA SER A 282 14.30 -13.15 2.83
C SER A 282 14.20 -14.00 4.10
N ILE A 283 15.34 -14.33 4.71
CA ILE A 283 15.40 -15.03 6.01
C ILE A 283 14.82 -14.14 7.11
N TRP A 284 15.14 -12.85 7.14
CA TRP A 284 14.60 -11.90 8.11
C TRP A 284 13.09 -11.69 7.92
N ALA A 285 12.59 -11.54 6.71
CA ALA A 285 11.16 -11.44 6.42
C ALA A 285 10.42 -12.74 6.76
N SER A 286 11.01 -13.91 6.47
CA SER A 286 10.47 -15.21 6.89
C SER A 286 10.47 -15.37 8.41
N HIS A 287 11.50 -14.87 9.09
CA HIS A 287 11.61 -14.89 10.55
C HIS A 287 10.58 -13.94 11.19
N GLU A 288 10.42 -12.73 10.67
CA GLU A 288 9.45 -11.75 11.16
C GLU A 288 8.01 -12.22 10.90
N ALA A 289 7.75 -12.87 9.76
CA ALA A 289 6.49 -13.57 9.51
C ALA A 289 6.28 -14.76 10.49
N SER A 290 7.35 -15.47 10.88
CA SER A 290 7.27 -16.60 11.82
C SER A 290 7.05 -16.20 13.29
N LYS A 291 7.19 -14.91 13.64
CA LYS A 291 6.74 -14.38 14.94
C LYS A 291 5.21 -14.28 15.04
N GLY A 292 4.51 -14.35 13.91
CA GLY A 292 3.06 -14.34 13.86
C GLY A 292 2.41 -15.71 14.12
N PHE A 293 1.09 -15.71 14.23
CA PHE A 293 0.27 -16.92 14.14
C PHE A 293 -0.17 -17.16 12.69
N ALA A 294 -0.53 -18.40 12.34
CA ALA A 294 -0.99 -18.70 10.99
C ALA A 294 -2.34 -18.00 10.70
N ILE A 295 -2.47 -17.35 9.55
CA ILE A 295 -3.73 -16.73 9.11
C ILE A 295 -4.14 -17.35 7.78
N THR A 296 -5.41 -17.76 7.64
CA THR A 296 -5.95 -18.22 6.35
C THR A 296 -7.28 -17.55 6.02
N ALA A 297 -7.58 -17.42 4.74
CA ALA A 297 -8.87 -16.91 4.25
C ALA A 297 -9.57 -18.00 3.44
N VAL A 298 -10.75 -18.44 3.90
CA VAL A 298 -11.45 -19.62 3.40
C VAL A 298 -12.81 -19.23 2.82
N ASN A 299 -13.04 -19.59 1.56
CA ASN A 299 -14.31 -19.37 0.88
C ASN A 299 -15.07 -20.69 0.69
N ASN A 300 -16.18 -20.86 1.41
CA ASN A 300 -17.04 -22.05 1.30
C ASN A 300 -18.12 -21.96 0.21
N MET A 301 -18.22 -20.83 -0.51
CA MET A 301 -19.26 -20.58 -1.52
C MET A 301 -18.69 -20.01 -2.82
N LYS A 302 -17.60 -20.61 -3.32
CA LYS A 302 -16.84 -20.12 -4.50
C LYS A 302 -17.74 -19.81 -5.70
N ASP A 303 -18.77 -20.62 -5.91
CA ASP A 303 -19.68 -20.60 -7.07
C ASP A 303 -20.88 -19.65 -6.87
N THR A 304 -20.77 -18.66 -5.98
CA THR A 304 -21.83 -17.67 -5.70
C THR A 304 -21.30 -16.24 -5.87
N PRO A 305 -22.14 -15.24 -6.25
CA PRO A 305 -21.69 -13.85 -6.38
C PRO A 305 -21.10 -13.26 -5.08
N ALA A 306 -21.60 -13.67 -3.92
CA ALA A 306 -21.04 -13.30 -2.61
C ALA A 306 -19.64 -13.92 -2.41
N GLY A 307 -19.45 -15.17 -2.83
CA GLY A 307 -18.16 -15.86 -2.78
C GLY A 307 -17.15 -15.34 -3.79
N GLU A 308 -17.53 -15.08 -5.04
CA GLU A 308 -16.66 -14.44 -6.04
C GLU A 308 -16.18 -13.07 -5.54
N LYS A 309 -17.10 -12.25 -5.01
CA LYS A 309 -16.81 -10.95 -4.40
C LYS A 309 -15.89 -11.10 -3.17
N PHE A 310 -16.10 -12.10 -2.32
CA PHE A 310 -15.19 -12.37 -1.20
C PHE A 310 -13.79 -12.78 -1.67
N THR A 311 -13.69 -13.69 -2.65
CA THR A 311 -12.42 -14.09 -3.26
C THR A 311 -11.66 -12.87 -3.78
N LEU A 312 -12.31 -12.07 -4.63
CA LEU A 312 -11.70 -10.92 -5.30
C LEU A 312 -11.24 -9.81 -4.33
N PHE A 313 -12.03 -9.52 -3.29
CA PHE A 313 -11.75 -8.38 -2.39
C PHE A 313 -11.01 -8.76 -1.10
N PHE A 314 -10.99 -10.03 -0.70
CA PHE A 314 -10.43 -10.46 0.59
C PHE A 314 -9.42 -11.62 0.53
N VAL A 315 -9.45 -12.46 -0.51
CA VAL A 315 -8.55 -13.63 -0.65
C VAL A 315 -7.44 -13.36 -1.65
N SER A 316 -7.77 -12.97 -2.89
CA SER A 316 -6.82 -12.81 -4.01
C SER A 316 -5.87 -11.62 -3.89
N ASN A 317 -5.92 -10.88 -2.78
CA ASN A 317 -5.17 -9.66 -2.51
C ASN A 317 -4.63 -9.61 -1.07
N ASP A 318 -4.69 -10.74 -0.36
CA ASP A 318 -4.32 -10.92 1.06
C ASP A 318 -4.95 -9.90 2.02
N GLU A 319 -6.07 -9.29 1.66
CA GLU A 319 -6.73 -8.26 2.48
C GLU A 319 -7.28 -8.85 3.77
N ALA A 320 -7.86 -10.06 3.77
CA ALA A 320 -8.26 -10.73 5.01
C ALA A 320 -7.06 -10.99 5.94
N ILE A 321 -5.91 -11.38 5.39
CA ILE A 321 -4.68 -11.65 6.15
C ILE A 321 -4.14 -10.35 6.75
N ARG A 322 -3.96 -9.31 5.92
CA ARG A 322 -3.49 -7.98 6.36
C ARG A 322 -4.41 -7.36 7.40
N LEU A 323 -5.74 -7.51 7.27
CA LEU A 323 -6.70 -7.02 8.25
C LEU A 323 -6.63 -7.75 9.59
N VAL A 324 -6.58 -9.09 9.60
CA VAL A 324 -6.39 -9.85 10.84
C VAL A 324 -5.08 -9.46 11.52
N GLN A 325 -3.99 -9.34 10.76
CA GLN A 325 -2.69 -8.93 11.28
C GLN A 325 -2.76 -7.52 11.89
N SER A 326 -3.18 -6.50 11.14
CA SER A 326 -3.26 -5.12 11.64
C SER A 326 -4.21 -4.98 12.83
N SER A 327 -5.36 -5.65 12.80
CA SER A 327 -6.33 -5.63 13.90
C SER A 327 -5.81 -6.32 15.15
N SER A 328 -4.97 -7.36 15.01
CA SER A 328 -4.32 -8.03 16.12
C SER A 328 -3.23 -7.16 16.76
N THR A 329 -2.38 -6.50 15.97
CA THR A 329 -1.37 -5.56 16.47
C THR A 329 -2.01 -4.39 17.21
N PHE A 330 -2.99 -3.73 16.59
CA PHE A 330 -3.68 -2.58 17.20
C PHE A 330 -4.39 -2.94 18.52
N ALA A 331 -5.04 -4.11 18.58
CA ALA A 331 -5.66 -4.58 19.81
C ALA A 331 -4.63 -5.01 20.86
N ALA A 332 -3.47 -5.55 20.46
CA ALA A 332 -2.38 -5.94 21.35
C ALA A 332 -1.69 -4.73 22.01
N GLU A 333 -1.45 -3.66 21.25
CA GLU A 333 -0.92 -2.38 21.76
C GLU A 333 -1.77 -1.79 22.90
N ILE A 334 -3.10 -1.94 22.83
CA ILE A 334 -4.04 -1.47 23.87
C ILE A 334 -4.15 -2.48 25.03
N LEU A 335 -4.10 -3.78 24.75
CA LEU A 335 -4.42 -4.84 25.72
C LEU A 335 -3.22 -5.39 26.49
N PHE A 336 -1.98 -5.13 26.06
CA PHE A 336 -0.75 -5.64 26.67
C PHE A 336 0.26 -4.49 26.90
N PRO A 337 0.09 -3.68 27.97
CA PRO A 337 1.03 -2.60 28.29
C PRO A 337 2.43 -3.18 28.55
N GLY A 338 3.42 -2.63 27.84
CA GLY A 338 4.77 -3.20 27.73
C GLY A 338 5.30 -3.03 26.30
N ASP A 339 5.72 -4.13 25.68
CA ASP A 339 6.22 -4.20 24.30
C ASP A 339 5.11 -4.42 23.25
N GLY A 340 3.84 -4.48 23.66
CA GLY A 340 2.69 -4.80 22.79
C GLY A 340 2.69 -6.25 22.27
N SER A 341 3.55 -7.12 22.78
CA SER A 341 3.65 -8.50 22.29
C SER A 341 2.41 -9.32 22.66
N ILE A 342 1.88 -10.07 21.69
CA ILE A 342 0.85 -11.08 21.94
C ILE A 342 1.52 -12.26 22.66
N PRO A 343 1.09 -12.65 23.88
CA PRO A 343 1.77 -13.70 24.62
C PRO A 343 1.83 -15.03 23.87
N GLU A 344 3.01 -15.66 23.85
CA GLU A 344 3.23 -16.92 23.13
C GLU A 344 2.15 -17.98 23.44
N LYS A 345 1.73 -18.71 22.39
CA LYS A 345 0.70 -19.77 22.43
C LYS A 345 -0.75 -19.29 22.71
N LEU A 346 -1.00 -17.98 22.90
CA LEU A 346 -2.37 -17.45 23.01
C LEU A 346 -3.17 -17.63 21.70
N ILE A 347 -2.50 -17.47 20.56
CA ILE A 347 -3.02 -17.72 19.21
C ILE A 347 -2.03 -18.63 18.49
N ALA A 348 -2.54 -19.68 17.84
CA ALA A 348 -1.77 -20.53 16.93
C ALA A 348 -2.24 -20.36 15.47
N GLN A 349 -3.55 -20.18 15.26
CA GLN A 349 -4.14 -19.95 13.94
C GLN A 349 -5.43 -19.12 14.02
N VAL A 350 -5.67 -18.25 13.03
CA VAL A 350 -6.93 -17.53 12.80
C VAL A 350 -7.40 -17.77 11.36
N ASP A 351 -8.58 -18.39 11.19
CA ASP A 351 -9.18 -18.60 9.88
C ASP A 351 -10.35 -17.62 9.66
N VAL A 352 -10.30 -16.83 8.59
CA VAL A 352 -11.37 -15.92 8.16
C VAL A 352 -12.22 -16.65 7.13
N GLN A 353 -13.43 -17.08 7.50
CA GLN A 353 -14.21 -18.02 6.70
C GLN A 353 -15.58 -17.46 6.27
N LEU A 354 -15.78 -17.27 4.96
CA LEU A 354 -17.13 -17.05 4.41
C LEU A 354 -17.93 -18.34 4.52
N VAL A 355 -18.99 -18.34 5.34
CA VAL A 355 -19.84 -19.52 5.54
C VAL A 355 -20.96 -19.64 4.51
N SER A 356 -21.41 -20.87 4.30
CA SER A 356 -22.44 -21.26 3.34
C SER A 356 -23.88 -21.19 3.88
N HIS A 357 -24.07 -20.56 5.04
CA HIS A 357 -25.37 -20.39 5.70
C HIS A 357 -25.43 -19.04 6.40
N ASN A 358 -26.64 -18.48 6.53
CA ASN A 358 -26.84 -17.21 7.22
C ASN A 358 -26.67 -17.40 8.74
N LEU A 359 -25.78 -16.61 9.34
CA LEU A 359 -25.51 -16.63 10.77
C LEU A 359 -26.55 -15.81 11.53
N THR A 360 -27.72 -16.41 11.79
CA THR A 360 -28.88 -15.77 12.45
C THR A 360 -29.43 -14.54 11.70
N ASN A 361 -30.47 -13.91 12.25
CA ASN A 361 -31.16 -12.77 11.65
C ASN A 361 -30.54 -11.40 11.97
N ASP A 362 -29.47 -11.37 12.76
CA ASP A 362 -28.70 -10.16 13.00
C ASP A 362 -27.67 -9.98 11.87
N HIS A 363 -27.45 -8.74 11.41
CA HIS A 363 -26.55 -8.44 10.29
C HIS A 363 -25.07 -8.38 10.72
N THR A 364 -24.75 -9.02 11.84
CA THR A 364 -23.42 -9.10 12.43
C THR A 364 -22.54 -10.14 11.73
N VAL A 365 -21.24 -9.99 11.94
CA VAL A 365 -20.18 -10.75 11.24
C VAL A 365 -19.20 -11.25 12.29
N ALA A 366 -18.53 -12.35 12.02
CA ALA A 366 -17.58 -12.99 12.94
C ALA A 366 -18.21 -13.45 14.26
N VAL A 367 -19.12 -14.43 14.18
CA VAL A 367 -19.22 -15.40 15.29
C VAL A 367 -17.86 -16.09 15.41
N LYS A 368 -17.29 -16.07 16.62
CA LYS A 368 -16.00 -16.67 16.94
C LYS A 368 -16.18 -18.10 17.44
N SER A 369 -15.46 -19.05 16.85
CA SER A 369 -15.35 -20.42 17.38
C SER A 369 -13.94 -20.71 17.88
N LEU A 370 -13.84 -21.34 19.06
CA LEU A 370 -12.58 -21.83 19.62
C LEU A 370 -12.39 -23.29 19.22
N GLY A 371 -11.41 -23.55 18.36
CA GLY A 371 -10.90 -24.89 18.07
C GLY A 371 -9.93 -25.38 19.15
N GLN A 372 -9.63 -26.68 19.12
CA GLN A 372 -8.53 -27.23 19.92
C GLN A 372 -7.20 -26.57 19.54
N LYS A 373 -6.31 -26.34 20.53
CA LYS A 373 -4.96 -25.77 20.38
C LYS A 373 -4.91 -24.31 19.88
N SER A 374 -5.56 -23.38 20.58
CA SER A 374 -5.45 -21.92 20.32
C SER A 374 -5.77 -21.50 18.88
N LYS A 375 -6.67 -22.24 18.21
CA LYS A 375 -7.14 -21.95 16.87
C LYS A 375 -8.50 -21.25 16.93
N TYR A 376 -8.65 -20.16 16.20
CA TYR A 376 -9.89 -19.39 16.12
C TYR A 376 -10.42 -19.35 14.69
N ILE A 377 -11.74 -19.25 14.55
CA ILE A 377 -12.41 -19.03 13.26
C ILE A 377 -13.31 -17.79 13.38
N LEU A 378 -13.19 -16.86 12.44
CA LEU A 378 -14.01 -15.67 12.29
C LEU A 378 -14.97 -15.90 11.12
N PHE A 379 -16.23 -16.26 11.42
CA PHE A 379 -17.21 -16.61 10.37
C PHE A 379 -17.87 -15.36 9.74
N ILE A 380 -17.66 -15.14 8.44
CA ILE A 380 -18.31 -14.06 7.69
C ILE A 380 -19.68 -14.52 7.19
N ASN A 381 -20.73 -13.83 7.63
CA ASN A 381 -22.10 -13.98 7.13
C ASN A 381 -22.17 -13.51 5.65
N PRO A 382 -22.67 -14.31 4.70
CA PRO A 382 -22.62 -13.95 3.27
C PRO A 382 -23.49 -12.74 2.89
N LEU A 383 -24.56 -12.46 3.64
CA LEU A 383 -25.41 -11.27 3.42
C LEU A 383 -24.62 -9.95 3.47
N VAL A 384 -23.48 -9.93 4.18
CA VAL A 384 -22.60 -8.76 4.26
C VAL A 384 -22.11 -8.32 2.87
N MET A 385 -21.95 -9.26 1.94
CA MET A 385 -21.49 -8.99 0.58
C MET A 385 -22.52 -8.30 -0.29
N GLU A 386 -23.79 -8.25 0.11
CA GLU A 386 -24.87 -7.57 -0.64
C GLU A 386 -24.83 -6.05 -0.42
N PHE A 387 -24.38 -5.59 0.75
CA PHE A 387 -24.34 -4.16 1.08
C PHE A 387 -23.24 -3.40 0.30
N GLY A 388 -23.52 -2.14 -0.04
CA GLY A 388 -22.55 -1.26 -0.71
C GLY A 388 -21.32 -0.91 0.16
N ASP A 389 -21.48 -0.91 1.48
CA ASP A 389 -20.44 -0.65 2.48
C ASP A 389 -19.76 -1.92 3.03
N PHE A 390 -19.92 -3.07 2.35
CA PHE A 390 -19.39 -4.38 2.79
C PHE A 390 -17.93 -4.32 3.28
N ARG A 391 -17.05 -3.57 2.59
CA ARG A 391 -15.63 -3.40 2.99
C ARG A 391 -15.47 -2.77 4.37
N TYR A 392 -16.31 -1.81 4.76
CA TYR A 392 -16.30 -1.22 6.10
C TYR A 392 -16.81 -2.23 7.14
N ARG A 393 -17.91 -2.95 6.85
CA ARG A 393 -18.49 -3.97 7.74
C ARG A 393 -17.51 -5.10 8.06
N ILE A 394 -16.88 -5.69 7.03
CA ILE A 394 -15.90 -6.77 7.21
C ILE A 394 -14.71 -6.30 8.06
N ARG A 395 -14.18 -5.10 7.81
CA ARG A 395 -13.06 -4.53 8.59
C ARG A 395 -13.41 -4.32 10.05
N LYS A 396 -14.57 -3.70 10.31
CA LYS A 396 -15.07 -3.41 11.65
C LYS A 396 -15.21 -4.66 12.50
N GLU A 397 -15.82 -5.70 11.94
CA GLU A 397 -16.11 -6.91 12.71
C GLU A 397 -14.90 -7.87 12.77
N ILE A 398 -13.95 -7.82 11.82
CA ILE A 398 -12.61 -8.41 12.02
C ILE A 398 -11.88 -7.71 13.18
N GLN A 399 -11.93 -6.37 13.26
CA GLN A 399 -11.33 -5.63 14.38
C GLN A 399 -11.93 -6.04 15.73
N LYS A 400 -13.25 -6.20 15.80
CA LYS A 400 -13.94 -6.69 17.00
C LYS A 400 -13.59 -8.14 17.33
N GLY A 401 -13.59 -9.02 16.33
CA GLY A 401 -13.20 -10.42 16.48
C GLY A 401 -11.77 -10.58 17.01
N MET A 402 -10.81 -9.79 16.52
CA MET A 402 -9.44 -9.80 17.03
C MET A 402 -9.32 -9.21 18.44
N ALA A 403 -10.05 -8.13 18.76
CA ALA A 403 -10.13 -7.63 20.13
C ALA A 403 -10.69 -8.70 21.09
N GLU A 404 -11.76 -9.40 20.70
CA GLU A 404 -12.35 -10.47 21.51
C GLU A 404 -11.46 -11.73 21.60
N ILE A 405 -10.57 -11.98 20.63
CA ILE A 405 -9.56 -13.05 20.71
C ILE A 405 -8.48 -12.73 21.74
N LEU A 406 -8.10 -11.46 21.90
CA LEU A 406 -7.03 -11.01 22.79
C LEU A 406 -7.49 -10.64 24.22
N LEU A 407 -8.80 -10.54 24.46
CA LEU A 407 -9.36 -10.37 25.81
C LEU A 407 -9.27 -11.65 26.65
N PHE A 408 -8.67 -11.53 27.83
CA PHE A 408 -8.50 -12.65 28.76
C PHE A 408 -9.76 -12.90 29.58
N ASN A 409 -10.37 -14.08 29.42
CA ASN A 409 -11.54 -14.52 30.20
C ASN A 409 -11.40 -15.98 30.67
N ARG A 410 -10.27 -16.30 31.32
CA ARG A 410 -9.83 -17.67 31.64
C ARG A 410 -10.84 -18.55 32.40
N GLN A 411 -11.77 -17.95 33.13
CA GLN A 411 -12.76 -18.65 33.96
C GLN A 411 -14.22 -18.36 33.53
N HIS A 412 -14.43 -17.60 32.45
CA HIS A 412 -15.74 -17.06 32.05
C HIS A 412 -16.48 -16.22 33.12
N THR A 413 -15.76 -15.73 34.13
CA THR A 413 -16.30 -14.95 35.27
C THR A 413 -16.50 -13.46 34.98
N ALA A 414 -15.91 -12.92 33.92
CA ALA A 414 -16.04 -11.50 33.59
C ALA A 414 -17.44 -11.13 33.03
N PRO A 415 -18.03 -9.97 33.39
CA PRO A 415 -19.32 -9.53 32.85
C PRO A 415 -19.29 -9.43 31.32
N LYS A 416 -20.27 -10.05 30.66
CA LYS A 416 -20.36 -10.04 29.18
C LYS A 416 -20.51 -8.62 28.63
N THR A 417 -21.16 -7.72 29.37
CA THR A 417 -21.29 -6.29 29.06
C THR A 417 -19.95 -5.55 29.13
N LEU A 418 -19.08 -5.89 30.08
CA LEU A 418 -17.73 -5.34 30.16
C LEU A 418 -16.87 -5.81 28.99
N LEU A 419 -16.86 -7.12 28.70
CA LEU A 419 -16.09 -7.66 27.57
C LEU A 419 -16.55 -7.05 26.24
N ALA A 420 -17.86 -7.00 26.00
CA ALA A 420 -18.43 -6.32 24.83
C ALA A 420 -18.12 -4.81 24.82
N GLY A 421 -18.04 -4.16 25.98
CA GLY A 421 -17.62 -2.76 26.12
C GLY A 421 -16.15 -2.53 25.80
N MET A 422 -15.25 -3.44 26.19
CA MET A 422 -13.83 -3.41 25.80
C MET A 422 -13.66 -3.63 24.29
N VAL A 423 -14.46 -4.53 23.70
CA VAL A 423 -14.49 -4.76 22.24
C VAL A 423 -15.00 -3.53 21.48
N GLU A 424 -16.11 -2.90 21.90
CA GLU A 424 -16.59 -1.66 21.28
C GLU A 424 -15.61 -0.49 21.50
N TYR A 425 -14.95 -0.40 22.68
CA TYR A 425 -13.91 0.61 22.95
C TYR A 425 -12.72 0.51 21.98
N ILE A 426 -12.16 -0.70 21.81
CA ILE A 426 -11.06 -0.94 20.84
C ILE A 426 -11.54 -0.71 19.40
N SER A 427 -12.80 -1.04 19.09
CA SER A 427 -13.40 -0.80 17.76
C SER A 427 -13.60 0.69 17.47
N ASP A 428 -14.04 1.48 18.46
CA ASP A 428 -14.21 2.93 18.36
C ASP A 428 -12.84 3.63 18.24
N LEU A 429 -11.82 3.21 19.00
CA LEU A 429 -10.43 3.69 18.85
C LEU A 429 -9.83 3.38 17.46
N ALA A 430 -10.13 2.21 16.89
CA ALA A 430 -9.73 1.82 15.55
C ALA A 430 -10.47 2.58 14.42
N GLY A 431 -11.23 3.63 14.75
CA GLY A 431 -11.97 4.45 13.78
C GLY A 431 -13.29 3.85 13.30
N PHE A 432 -13.74 2.71 13.87
CA PHE A 432 -15.07 2.15 13.57
C PHE A 432 -16.19 2.72 14.45
N GLY A 433 -15.95 3.92 15.00
CA GLY A 433 -16.89 4.73 15.76
C GLY A 433 -18.31 4.70 15.20
N SER A 434 -19.27 4.39 16.06
CA SER A 434 -20.69 4.31 15.71
C SER A 434 -21.46 5.56 16.18
N PRO A 435 -22.70 5.82 15.72
CA PRO A 435 -23.50 6.94 16.21
C PRO A 435 -23.59 6.96 17.75
N LYS A 436 -23.59 8.16 18.34
CA LYS A 436 -23.64 8.34 19.81
C LYS A 436 -24.83 7.55 20.39
N PRO A 437 -24.64 6.69 21.41
CA PRO A 437 -25.75 5.98 22.04
C PRO A 437 -26.70 6.96 22.72
N VAL A 438 -28.01 6.78 22.54
CA VAL A 438 -29.03 7.58 23.22
C VAL A 438 -28.94 7.33 24.72
N PHE A 439 -28.63 8.38 25.48
CA PHE A 439 -28.32 8.32 26.91
C PHE A 439 -29.58 8.60 27.73
N LYS A 440 -30.18 7.56 28.32
CA LYS A 440 -31.43 7.68 29.09
C LYS A 440 -31.15 7.92 30.58
N PRO A 441 -31.58 9.05 31.18
CA PRO A 441 -31.19 9.43 32.55
C PRO A 441 -31.93 8.66 33.67
N ARG A 442 -32.76 7.66 33.35
CA ARG A 442 -33.49 6.85 34.34
C ARG A 442 -32.97 5.41 34.34
N GLY A 443 -32.42 4.99 35.46
CA GLY A 443 -32.06 3.59 35.74
C GLY A 443 -30.58 3.23 35.58
N PHE A 444 -29.67 4.16 35.84
CA PHE A 444 -28.22 3.88 35.87
C PHE A 444 -27.86 2.73 36.82
N SER A 445 -27.00 1.84 36.34
CA SER A 445 -26.31 0.87 37.16
C SER A 445 -25.39 1.57 38.17
N ALA A 446 -25.32 1.04 39.41
CA ALA A 446 -24.28 1.43 40.38
C ALA A 446 -22.86 1.02 39.93
N LYS A 447 -22.76 0.24 38.85
CA LYS A 447 -21.54 -0.26 38.22
C LYS A 447 -21.59 0.02 36.72
N CYS A 448 -20.92 1.08 36.27
CA CYS A 448 -20.94 1.54 34.87
C CYS A 448 -20.43 0.49 33.86
N TRP A 449 -19.65 -0.50 34.30
CA TRP A 449 -19.15 -1.61 33.49
C TRP A 449 -20.12 -2.79 33.34
N GLU A 450 -21.17 -2.84 34.17
CA GLU A 450 -22.27 -3.80 34.08
C GLU A 450 -23.50 -3.23 33.33
N GLU A 451 -23.33 -2.07 32.67
CA GLU A 451 -24.40 -1.43 31.89
C GLU A 451 -24.87 -2.25 30.69
N LYS A 452 -26.18 -2.20 30.41
CA LYS A 452 -26.82 -3.04 29.38
C LYS A 452 -26.38 -2.72 27.96
N ASN A 453 -25.89 -1.51 27.72
CA ASN A 453 -25.41 -1.05 26.43
C ASN A 453 -23.87 -1.01 26.44
N SER A 454 -23.23 -1.91 25.70
CA SER A 454 -21.77 -1.98 25.56
C SER A 454 -21.14 -0.67 25.09
N ARG A 455 -21.87 0.20 24.37
CA ARG A 455 -21.40 1.54 23.97
C ARG A 455 -21.29 2.53 25.14
N ILE A 456 -22.15 2.38 26.15
CA ILE A 456 -22.04 3.19 27.38
C ILE A 456 -20.86 2.70 28.20
N VAL A 457 -20.67 1.38 28.30
CA VAL A 457 -19.46 0.78 28.89
C VAL A 457 -18.19 1.25 28.16
N ALA A 458 -18.16 1.25 26.82
CA ALA A 458 -17.02 1.72 26.04
C ALA A 458 -16.67 3.19 26.31
N LYS A 459 -17.68 4.07 26.43
CA LYS A 459 -17.46 5.47 26.84
C LYS A 459 -16.96 5.60 28.28
N PHE A 460 -17.42 4.74 29.19
CA PHE A 460 -16.91 4.70 30.56
C PHE A 460 -15.45 4.22 30.61
N LEU A 461 -15.09 3.20 29.83
CA LEU A 461 -13.69 2.75 29.69
C LEU A 461 -12.79 3.86 29.13
N ALA A 462 -13.23 4.56 28.08
CA ALA A 462 -12.51 5.72 27.53
C ALA A 462 -12.35 6.88 28.54
N TYR A 463 -13.34 7.06 29.43
CA TYR A 463 -13.28 8.05 30.51
C TYR A 463 -12.28 7.64 31.60
N CYS A 464 -12.24 6.36 31.97
CA CYS A 464 -11.22 5.82 32.87
C CYS A 464 -9.81 5.94 32.28
N GLU A 465 -9.61 5.54 31.01
CA GLU A 465 -8.32 5.62 30.32
C GLU A 465 -7.77 7.05 30.29
N LYS A 466 -8.63 8.03 29.98
CA LYS A 466 -8.25 9.46 29.96
C LYS A 466 -7.81 10.01 31.33
N ARG A 467 -8.21 9.36 32.43
CA ARG A 467 -7.82 9.73 33.80
C ARG A 467 -6.67 8.88 34.34
N ASN A 468 -6.47 7.67 33.81
CA ASN A 468 -5.48 6.72 34.26
C ASN A 468 -5.01 5.91 33.04
N GLU A 469 -3.94 6.36 32.40
CA GLU A 469 -3.43 5.83 31.13
C GLU A 469 -2.96 4.37 31.27
N GLY A 470 -3.24 3.54 30.25
CA GLY A 470 -2.99 2.09 30.27
C GLY A 470 -4.00 1.28 31.11
N PHE A 471 -5.10 1.88 31.57
CA PHE A 471 -6.09 1.25 32.46
C PHE A 471 -6.72 0.00 31.84
N VAL A 472 -7.22 0.07 30.59
CA VAL A 472 -7.86 -1.06 29.90
C VAL A 472 -6.87 -2.22 29.68
N GLY A 473 -5.60 -1.90 29.39
CA GLY A 473 -4.52 -2.88 29.27
C GLY A 473 -4.20 -3.58 30.59
N ARG A 474 -4.04 -2.83 31.68
CA ARG A 474 -3.84 -3.41 33.03
C ARG A 474 -5.04 -4.24 33.49
N LEU A 475 -6.27 -3.81 33.16
CA LEU A 475 -7.49 -4.54 33.47
C LEU A 475 -7.48 -5.93 32.81
N ASN A 476 -7.11 -5.99 31.53
CA ASN A 476 -6.95 -7.24 30.80
C ASN A 476 -5.84 -8.15 31.38
N GLN A 477 -4.68 -7.58 31.74
CA GLN A 477 -3.59 -8.34 32.37
C GLN A 477 -3.98 -8.92 33.74
N GLU A 478 -4.71 -8.17 34.58
CA GLU A 478 -5.16 -8.67 35.88
C GLU A 478 -6.27 -9.73 35.75
N MET A 479 -7.18 -9.58 34.78
CA MET A 479 -8.16 -10.62 34.39
C MET A 479 -7.49 -11.94 33.94
N ASN A 480 -6.25 -11.88 33.44
CA ASN A 480 -5.43 -13.04 33.09
C ASN A 480 -4.79 -13.72 34.30
N ARG A 481 -4.39 -12.94 35.31
CA ARG A 481 -3.63 -13.44 36.47
C ARG A 481 -4.54 -13.97 37.57
N ASP A 482 -5.47 -13.14 38.03
CA ASP A 482 -6.29 -13.42 39.23
C ASP A 482 -7.73 -13.86 38.85
N GLY A 483 -8.14 -13.62 37.60
CA GLY A 483 -9.54 -13.77 37.14
C GLY A 483 -10.41 -12.55 37.49
N TRP A 484 -11.68 -12.57 37.07
CA TRP A 484 -12.61 -11.48 37.42
C TRP A 484 -13.21 -11.67 38.81
N TYR A 485 -13.22 -10.57 39.59
CA TYR A 485 -13.91 -10.45 40.88
C TYR A 485 -14.36 -9.00 41.09
N GLU A 486 -15.34 -8.74 41.97
CA GLU A 486 -16.02 -7.43 42.03
C GLU A 486 -15.09 -6.24 42.28
N LYS A 487 -14.11 -6.38 43.18
CA LYS A 487 -13.14 -5.32 43.52
C LYS A 487 -11.95 -5.22 42.58
N LEU A 488 -11.97 -5.93 41.44
CA LEU A 488 -10.90 -5.82 40.45
C LEU A 488 -10.86 -4.39 39.86
N MET A 489 -12.03 -3.80 39.61
CA MET A 489 -12.14 -2.44 39.09
C MET A 489 -11.51 -1.41 40.05
N ASP A 490 -11.77 -1.55 41.36
CA ASP A 490 -11.21 -0.68 42.40
C ASP A 490 -9.66 -0.77 42.46
N LYS A 491 -9.12 -1.99 42.27
CA LYS A 491 -7.67 -2.26 42.29
C LYS A 491 -6.96 -1.66 41.08
N VAL A 492 -7.52 -1.77 39.88
CA VAL A 492 -6.86 -1.30 38.63
C VAL A 492 -6.99 0.21 38.45
N LEU A 493 -8.03 0.84 39.04
CA LEU A 493 -8.17 2.29 39.14
C LEU A 493 -7.42 2.91 40.33
N GLU A 494 -6.91 2.10 41.26
CA GLU A 494 -6.31 2.51 42.55
C GLU A 494 -7.25 3.35 43.46
N MET A 495 -8.55 3.35 43.13
CA MET A 495 -9.62 4.13 43.76
C MET A 495 -10.96 3.42 43.61
N PRO A 496 -11.96 3.65 44.49
CA PRO A 496 -13.29 3.07 44.36
C PRO A 496 -13.94 3.39 43.00
N ALA A 497 -14.23 2.35 42.20
CA ALA A 497 -14.72 2.49 40.84
C ALA A 497 -16.11 3.15 40.75
N MET A 498 -16.87 3.15 41.84
CA MET A 498 -18.09 3.94 42.00
C MET A 498 -17.84 5.44 41.77
N HIS A 499 -16.70 5.99 42.23
CA HIS A 499 -16.38 7.41 42.08
C HIS A 499 -16.28 7.81 40.61
N PHE A 500 -15.48 7.05 39.85
CA PHE A 500 -15.36 7.21 38.39
C PHE A 500 -16.71 7.06 37.69
N CYS A 501 -17.57 6.14 38.14
CA CYS A 501 -18.89 5.92 37.56
C CYS A 501 -19.84 7.10 37.81
N VAL A 502 -19.85 7.67 39.01
CA VAL A 502 -20.63 8.88 39.34
C VAL A 502 -20.12 10.09 38.53
N GLU A 503 -18.81 10.34 38.51
CA GLU A 503 -18.24 11.44 37.74
C GLU A 503 -18.44 11.28 36.21
N PHE A 504 -18.49 10.04 35.72
CA PHE A 504 -18.80 9.74 34.32
C PHE A 504 -20.27 10.06 33.99
N HIS A 505 -21.23 9.68 34.84
CA HIS A 505 -22.64 10.07 34.64
C HIS A 505 -22.79 11.60 34.63
N ASP A 506 -22.14 12.29 35.57
CA ASP A 506 -22.10 13.75 35.65
C ASP A 506 -21.51 14.39 34.38
N PHE A 507 -20.42 13.83 33.86
CA PHE A 507 -19.77 14.25 32.62
C PHE A 507 -20.69 14.05 31.40
N MET A 508 -21.38 12.91 31.30
CA MET A 508 -22.29 12.59 30.20
C MET A 508 -23.51 13.52 30.20
N ILE A 509 -24.12 13.77 31.37
CA ILE A 509 -25.24 14.70 31.54
C ILE A 509 -24.85 16.12 31.08
N LYS A 510 -23.65 16.58 31.44
CA LYS A 510 -23.16 17.93 31.12
C LYS A 510 -22.78 18.11 29.64
N ASN A 511 -22.27 17.07 28.97
CA ASN A 511 -21.60 17.22 27.67
C ASN A 511 -22.29 16.54 26.46
N GLU A 512 -23.23 15.61 26.66
CA GLU A 512 -23.88 14.92 25.53
C GLU A 512 -25.34 15.33 25.27
N GLY A 513 -25.95 16.10 26.18
CA GLY A 513 -27.28 16.69 26.01
C GLY A 513 -28.42 15.74 26.35
N MET A 514 -29.47 16.29 26.98
CA MET A 514 -30.69 15.53 27.26
C MET A 514 -31.49 15.27 25.97
N THR A 515 -31.88 14.01 25.78
CA THR A 515 -33.00 13.61 24.92
C THR A 515 -33.97 12.84 25.79
N GLU A 516 -35.23 13.28 25.86
CA GLU A 516 -36.30 12.65 26.67
C GLU A 516 -36.90 11.42 25.98
#